data_AF-A0A378C4H7-F1
#
_entry.id   AF-A0A378C4H7-F1
#
_cell.length_a   1.000
_cell.length_b   1.000
_cell.length_c   1.000
_cell.angle_alpha   90.00
_cell.angle_beta   90.00
_cell.angle_gamma   90.00
#
_symmetry.space_group_name_H-M   'P 1'
#
loop_
_entity.id
_entity.type
_entity.pdbx_description
1 polymer ?
#
loop_
_entity_poly.entity_id
_entity_poly.type
_entity_poly.pdbx_seq_one_letter_code
_entity_poly.pdbx_strand_id
1 'polypeptide(L)' 'MLRYELTPNNAGFILWGDSEALNELHELIHYIVDESPLIKVKDGFMLSLAYDIRKSTGR' A
#
# COMPACT_ATOMS: atom_id res chain seq x y z
N MET A 1 -13.61 -1.15 4.67
CA MET A 1 -12.85 -2.21 5.41
C MET A 1 -11.87 -2.91 4.48
N LEU A 2 -10.58 -2.85 4.82
CA LEU A 2 -9.49 -3.42 4.04
C LEU A 2 -9.48 -4.96 4.10
N ARG A 3 -9.25 -5.62 2.96
CA ARG A 3 -9.15 -7.07 2.82
C ARG A 3 -7.88 -7.45 2.04
N TYR A 4 -7.38 -8.65 2.30
CA TYR A 4 -6.26 -9.21 1.56
C TYR A 4 -6.42 -10.71 1.33
N GLU A 5 -5.79 -11.22 0.28
CA GLU A 5 -5.69 -12.65 -0.03
C GLU A 5 -4.32 -12.95 -0.63
N LEU A 6 -3.72 -14.07 -0.25
CA LEU A 6 -2.47 -14.54 -0.86
C LEU A 6 -2.77 -15.25 -2.18
N THR A 7 -2.02 -14.91 -3.21
CA THR A 7 -2.16 -15.59 -4.50
C THR A 7 -1.51 -16.98 -4.47
N PRO A 8 -1.99 -17.94 -5.28
CA PRO A 8 -1.38 -19.26 -5.38
C PRO A 8 0.12 -19.20 -5.72
N ASN A 9 0.87 -20.21 -5.30
CA ASN A 9 2.31 -20.35 -5.59
C ASN A 9 3.18 -19.18 -5.08
N ASN A 10 2.74 -18.46 -4.05
CA ASN A 10 3.46 -17.30 -3.49
C ASN A 10 3.74 -16.19 -4.51
N ALA A 11 2.86 -16.01 -5.51
CA ALA A 11 3.04 -15.00 -6.55
C ALA A 11 2.76 -13.55 -6.09
N GLY A 12 2.45 -13.35 -4.81
CA GLY A 12 2.11 -12.06 -4.21
C GLY A 12 0.78 -12.12 -3.46
N PHE A 13 0.14 -10.96 -3.32
CA PHE A 13 -1.13 -10.80 -2.62
C PHE A 13 -2.06 -9.86 -3.39
N ILE A 14 -3.36 -10.08 -3.22
CA ILE A 14 -4.42 -9.16 -3.65
C ILE A 14 -4.83 -8.36 -2.42
N LEU A 15 -4.98 -7.06 -2.58
CA LEU A 15 -5.43 -6.16 -1.52
C LEU A 15 -6.54 -5.25 -2.07
N TRP A 16 -7.67 -5.17 -1.36
CA TRP A 16 -8.84 -4.43 -1.83
C TRP A 16 -9.71 -3.92 -0.68
N GLY A 17 -10.54 -2.93 -0.98
CA GLY A 17 -11.44 -2.29 -0.03
C GLY A 17 -12.31 -1.26 -0.74
N ASP A 18 -13.15 -0.57 0.02
CA ASP A 18 -13.78 0.67 -0.45
C ASP A 18 -12.73 1.77 -0.67
N SER A 19 -13.09 2.81 -1.44
CA SER A 19 -12.17 3.88 -1.79
C SER A 19 -11.63 4.64 -0.58
N GLU A 20 -12.40 4.71 0.51
CA GLU A 20 -11.98 5.35 1.76
C GLU A 20 -10.87 4.55 2.43
N ALA A 21 -11.04 3.24 2.61
CA ALA A 21 -10.01 2.36 3.19
C ALA A 21 -8.73 2.33 2.34
N LEU A 22 -8.84 2.39 1.01
CA LEU A 22 -7.67 2.46 0.14
C LEU A 22 -6.96 3.83 0.25
N ASN A 23 -7.70 4.92 0.41
CA ASN A 23 -7.12 6.24 0.65
C ASN A 23 -6.41 6.30 2.01
N GLU A 24 -7.02 5.79 3.07
CA GLU A 24 -6.40 5.70 4.40
C GLU A 24 -5.11 4.87 4.36
N LEU A 25 -5.09 3.75 3.63
CA LEU A 25 -3.88 2.94 3.48
C LEU A 25 -2.77 3.69 2.74
N HIS A 26 -3.11 4.41 1.67
CA HIS A 26 -2.15 5.25 0.95
C HIS A 26 -1.50 6.29 1.88
N GLU A 27 -2.31 7.00 2.66
CA GLU A 27 -1.83 8.00 3.64
C GLU A 27 -0.97 7.35 4.73
N LEU A 28 -1.39 6.19 5.25
CA LEU A 28 -0.63 5.45 6.25
C LEU A 28 0.74 5.02 5.74
N ILE A 29 0.84 4.56 4.48
CA ILE A 29 2.12 4.18 3.88
C ILE A 29 3.07 5.39 3.82
N HIS A 30 2.57 6.55 3.37
CA HIS A 30 3.37 7.78 3.35
C HIS A 30 3.85 8.16 4.75
N TYR A 31 2.96 8.14 5.74
CA TYR A 31 3.30 8.40 7.13
C TYR A 31 4.41 7.45 7.65
N ILE A 32 4.28 6.15 7.39
CA ILE A 32 5.28 5.16 7.80
C ILE A 32 6.61 5.39 7.10
N VAL A 33 6.63 5.69 5.80
CA VAL A 33 7.85 5.96 5.04
C VAL A 33 8.58 7.20 5.58
N ASP A 34 7.85 8.22 5.97
CA ASP A 34 8.44 9.47 6.46
C ASP A 34 8.97 9.35 7.89
N GLU A 35 8.23 8.69 8.77
CA GLU A 35 8.52 8.65 10.21
C GLU A 35 9.35 7.42 10.64
N SER A 36 9.37 6.34 9.85
CA SER A 36 10.02 5.10 10.29
C SER A 36 11.55 5.19 10.22
N PRO A 37 12.28 5.01 11.34
CA PRO A 37 13.74 4.99 11.33
C PRO A 37 14.31 3.70 10.67
N LEU A 38 13.45 2.72 10.40
CA LEU A 38 13.82 1.45 9.78
C LEU A 38 13.79 1.52 8.25
N ILE A 39 12.99 2.43 7.67
CA ILE A 39 12.89 2.62 6.23
C ILE A 39 14.00 3.56 5.79
N LYS A 40 15.11 2.97 5.34
CA LYS A 40 16.28 3.74 4.86
C LYS A 40 16.15 4.17 3.40
N VAL A 41 15.39 3.42 2.60
CA VAL A 41 15.13 3.71 1.19
C VAL A 41 13.71 4.22 1.08
N LYS A 42 13.56 5.55 1.01
CA LYS A 42 12.25 6.19 0.94
C LYS A 42 11.52 5.84 -0.36
N ASP A 43 12.22 5.80 -1.48
CA ASP A 43 11.69 5.39 -2.81
C ASP A 43 11.62 3.88 -3.02
N GLY A 44 11.46 3.11 -1.95
CA GLY A 44 11.46 1.65 -1.99
C GLY A 44 10.10 1.03 -2.30
N PHE A 45 9.99 -0.26 -1.98
CA PHE A 45 8.76 -1.05 -2.12
C PHE A 45 7.52 -0.35 -1.54
N MET A 46 7.65 0.30 -0.38
CA MET A 46 6.53 0.97 0.27
C MET A 46 5.94 2.09 -0.58
N LEU A 47 6.76 2.99 -1.15
CA LEU A 47 6.24 4.04 -2.04
C LEU A 47 5.70 3.48 -3.36
N SER A 48 6.27 2.38 -3.87
CA SER A 48 5.72 1.69 -5.04
C SER A 48 4.31 1.15 -4.75
N LEU A 49 4.10 0.58 -3.54
CA LEU A 49 2.79 0.12 -3.09
C LEU A 49 1.78 1.28 -2.94
N ALA A 50 2.20 2.42 -2.39
CA ALA A 50 1.34 3.61 -2.32
C ALA A 50 0.88 4.05 -3.72
N TYR A 51 1.78 4.05 -4.69
CA TYR A 51 1.45 4.39 -6.08
C TYR A 51 0.39 3.43 -6.67
N ASP A 52 0.55 2.13 -6.48
CA ASP A 52 -0.41 1.13 -6.98
C ASP A 52 -1.80 1.29 -6.34
N ILE A 53 -1.85 1.59 -5.04
CA ILE A 53 -3.11 1.87 -4.33
C ILE A 53 -3.77 3.12 -4.89
N ARG A 54 -3.02 4.21 -5.06
CA ARG A 54 -3.55 5.47 -5.60
C ARG A 54 -4.15 5.25 -7.00
N LYS A 55 -3.41 4.57 -7.87
CA LYS A 55 -3.86 4.20 -9.22
C LYS A 55 -5.15 3.37 -9.20
N SER A 56 -5.31 2.47 -8.23
CA SER A 56 -6.52 1.65 -8.08
C SER A 56 -7.78 2.45 -7.74
N THR A 57 -7.63 3.61 -7.10
CA THR A 57 -8.76 4.50 -6.71
C THR A 57 -9.11 5.55 -7.77
N GLY A 58 -8.34 5.64 -8.86
CA GLY A 58 -8.56 6.60 -9.94
C GLY A 58 -8.18 8.05 -9.62
N ARG A 59 -7.34 8.28 -8.60
CA ARG A 59 -6.83 9.60 -8.17
C ARG A 59 -5.34 9.81 -8.44
#